data_AF-A0A973GHB6-F1
#
_entry.id   AF-A0A973GHB6-F1
#
_cell.length_a   1.000
_cell.length_b   1.000
_cell.length_c   1.000
_cell.angle_alpha   90.00
_cell.angle_beta   90.00
_cell.angle_gamma   90.00
#
_symmetry.space_group_name_H-M   'P 1'
#
loop_
_entity.id
_entity.type
_entity.pdbx_description
1 polymer ?
#
loop_
_entity_poly.entity_id
_entity_poly.type
_entity_poly.pdbx_seq_one_letter_code
_entity_poly.pdbx_strand_id
1 'polypeptide(L)'
;MKTDKESDSVPPASVEAEKNYYRFHEQHSHLAPVFGNDWFAQKAEKFARFFGTPVFLITQTVIVLVWIGLNVSGLTRFDVYPFILLNLAFSLQAAYAAPLILLAQTRQADRDKAHADADAQHREALAQASEQRLAVAARHTEQLVELLERNTQLTELTRQMSQHIQELTLEIHGRVLRDDATSSGLPGTSEQPDQEGEEKR
;
A
#
# COMPACT_ATOMS: atom_id res chain seq x y z
N MET A 1 -47.04 -19.53 -11.69
CA MET A 1 -46.14 -20.01 -10.63
C MET A 1 -44.70 -19.81 -11.11
N LYS A 2 -43.98 -18.85 -10.51
CA LYS A 2 -42.51 -18.68 -10.48
C LYS A 2 -41.77 -18.50 -11.81
N THR A 3 -40.83 -17.58 -11.99
CA THR A 3 -40.28 -16.40 -11.28
C THR A 3 -39.16 -15.94 -12.19
N ASP A 4 -38.96 -14.64 -12.24
CA ASP A 4 -37.76 -13.90 -12.60
C ASP A 4 -36.46 -14.71 -12.72
N LYS A 5 -35.76 -14.51 -13.84
CA LYS A 5 -34.30 -14.52 -13.83
C LYS A 5 -33.75 -13.56 -14.86
N GLU A 6 -33.94 -12.29 -14.54
CA GLU A 6 -32.98 -11.24 -14.85
C GLU A 6 -31.60 -11.69 -14.35
N SER A 7 -30.66 -11.83 -15.27
CA SER A 7 -29.24 -12.04 -14.98
C SER A 7 -28.50 -11.52 -16.19
N ASP A 8 -28.62 -10.20 -16.38
CA ASP A 8 -27.71 -9.41 -17.17
C ASP A 8 -26.31 -9.60 -16.54
N SER A 9 -25.56 -10.55 -17.09
CA SER A 9 -24.21 -10.87 -16.66
C SER A 9 -23.29 -9.75 -17.12
N VAL A 10 -23.24 -8.67 -16.33
CA VAL A 10 -22.15 -7.71 -16.35
C VAL A 10 -20.86 -8.53 -16.22
N PRO A 11 -19.99 -8.57 -17.24
CA PRO A 11 -18.72 -9.26 -17.10
C PRO A 11 -17.96 -8.58 -15.95
N PRO A 12 -17.45 -9.34 -14.96
CA PRO A 12 -16.64 -8.74 -13.91
C PRO A 12 -15.47 -8.05 -14.59
N ALA A 13 -15.24 -6.79 -14.22
CA ALA A 13 -14.05 -6.01 -14.55
C ALA A 13 -12.79 -6.58 -13.86
N SER A 14 -12.65 -7.90 -13.88
CA SER A 14 -11.44 -8.64 -13.58
C SER A 14 -10.81 -9.07 -14.90
N VAL A 15 -10.53 -8.10 -15.77
CA VAL A 15 -9.29 -8.22 -16.54
C VAL A 15 -8.23 -7.91 -15.51
N GLU A 16 -7.74 -8.97 -14.89
CA GLU A 16 -6.56 -8.97 -14.04
C GLU A 16 -5.52 -8.09 -14.72
N ALA A 17 -5.39 -6.84 -14.26
CA ALA A 17 -4.23 -6.03 -14.56
C ALA A 17 -3.08 -6.80 -13.90
N GLU A 18 -2.49 -7.69 -14.68
CA GLU A 18 -1.32 -8.50 -14.36
C GLU A 18 -0.35 -7.56 -13.67
N LYS A 19 -0.29 -7.63 -12.34
CA LYS A 19 0.51 -6.73 -11.53
C LYS A 19 1.96 -7.10 -11.81
N ASN A 20 2.53 -6.49 -12.83
CA ASN A 20 3.94 -6.56 -13.14
C ASN A 20 4.70 -5.76 -12.09
N TYR A 21 4.84 -6.35 -10.89
CA TYR A 21 5.68 -5.85 -9.81
C TYR A 21 7.12 -5.61 -10.29
N TYR A 22 7.54 -6.39 -11.29
CA TYR A 22 8.83 -6.25 -11.95
C TYR A 22 8.87 -5.26 -13.11
N ARG A 23 7.82 -4.48 -13.42
CA ARG A 23 7.81 -3.56 -14.57
C ARG A 23 9.05 -2.64 -14.66
N PHE A 24 9.49 -2.12 -13.51
CA PHE A 24 10.68 -1.27 -13.45
C PHE A 24 11.99 -2.06 -13.56
N HIS A 25 11.99 -3.32 -13.13
CA HIS A 25 13.10 -4.25 -13.33
C HIS A 25 13.14 -4.79 -14.78
N GLU A 26 12.00 -4.85 -15.45
CA GLU A 26 11.83 -5.30 -16.83
C GLU A 26 12.53 -4.34 -17.79
N GLN A 27 12.46 -3.04 -17.50
CA GLN A 27 13.19 -2.03 -18.26
C GLN A 27 14.70 -2.21 -18.17
N HIS A 28 15.21 -2.81 -17.09
CA HIS A 28 16.62 -3.22 -16.92
C HIS A 28 16.86 -4.72 -17.20
N SER A 29 15.85 -5.48 -17.63
CA SER A 29 16.00 -6.92 -17.94
C SER A 29 16.86 -7.17 -19.17
N HIS A 30 17.03 -6.18 -20.04
CA HIS A 30 17.99 -6.26 -21.14
C HIS A 30 19.46 -6.17 -20.67
N LEU A 31 19.69 -5.74 -19.42
CA LEU A 31 20.99 -5.88 -18.74
C LEU A 31 21.13 -7.26 -18.07
N ALA A 32 20.10 -8.11 -18.09
CA ALA A 32 20.12 -9.43 -17.46
C ALA A 32 21.06 -10.44 -18.11
N PRO A 33 21.51 -10.29 -19.37
CA PRO A 33 22.69 -11.01 -19.83
C PRO A 33 23.84 -10.01 -20.08
N VAL A 34 24.61 -9.68 -19.04
CA VAL A 34 25.89 -8.92 -19.16
C VAL A 34 27.00 -9.77 -19.79
N PHE A 35 26.92 -11.07 -19.64
CA PHE A 35 27.40 -12.02 -20.65
C PHE A 35 26.13 -12.41 -21.39
N GLY A 36 26.17 -12.72 -22.68
CA GLY A 36 25.03 -13.39 -23.30
C GLY A 36 24.63 -14.65 -22.51
N ASN A 37 23.85 -15.52 -23.12
CA ASN A 37 23.71 -16.88 -22.59
C ASN A 37 25.02 -17.70 -22.76
N ASP A 38 26.16 -17.06 -22.52
CA ASP A 38 27.51 -17.45 -22.88
C ASP A 38 28.06 -18.40 -21.84
N TRP A 39 28.87 -19.32 -22.32
CA TRP A 39 29.67 -20.24 -21.52
C TRP A 39 30.53 -19.54 -20.46
N PHE A 40 30.93 -18.28 -20.68
CA PHE A 40 31.72 -17.50 -19.74
C PHE A 40 30.92 -17.10 -18.48
N ALA A 41 29.62 -16.81 -18.63
CA ALA A 41 28.74 -16.46 -17.52
C ALA A 41 28.59 -17.64 -16.56
N GLN A 42 28.30 -18.82 -17.11
CA GLN A 42 28.12 -20.06 -16.35
C GLN A 42 29.42 -20.48 -15.66
N LYS A 43 30.57 -20.27 -16.30
CA LYS A 43 31.88 -20.49 -15.68
C LYS A 43 32.15 -19.48 -14.56
N ALA A 44 31.92 -18.20 -14.80
CA ALA A 44 32.10 -17.16 -13.80
C ALA A 44 31.24 -17.42 -12.56
N GLU A 45 30.00 -17.88 -12.74
CA GLU A 45 29.11 -18.25 -11.63
C GLU A 45 29.65 -19.44 -10.81
N LYS A 46 30.16 -20.48 -11.46
CA LYS A 46 30.83 -21.61 -10.78
C LYS A 46 32.08 -21.15 -10.03
N PHE A 47 32.90 -20.30 -10.65
CA PHE A 47 34.09 -19.73 -10.00
C PHE A 47 33.72 -18.86 -8.80
N ALA A 48 32.75 -17.95 -8.92
CA ALA A 48 32.29 -17.11 -7.82
C ALA A 48 31.79 -17.94 -6.62
N ARG A 49 31.02 -19.00 -6.89
CA ARG A 49 30.52 -19.91 -5.86
C ARG A 49 31.65 -20.69 -5.18
N PHE A 50 32.67 -21.07 -5.95
CA PHE A 50 33.86 -21.77 -5.44
C PHE A 50 34.73 -20.88 -4.54
N PHE A 51 35.04 -19.65 -4.96
CA PHE A 51 35.83 -18.69 -4.17
C PHE A 51 35.10 -18.20 -2.91
N GLY A 52 33.76 -18.22 -2.89
CA GLY A 52 32.97 -17.84 -1.71
C GLY A 52 32.87 -18.92 -0.62
N THR A 53 33.40 -20.11 -0.85
CA THR A 53 33.30 -21.25 0.09
C THR A 53 34.61 -21.42 0.87
N PRO A 54 34.60 -21.71 2.19
CA PRO A 54 35.82 -21.95 2.98
C PRO A 54 36.66 -23.14 2.48
N VAL A 55 36.07 -24.02 1.67
CA VAL A 55 36.73 -25.15 1.01
C VAL A 55 37.88 -24.72 0.09
N PHE A 56 37.78 -23.54 -0.55
CA PHE A 56 38.86 -23.04 -1.42
C PHE A 56 40.16 -22.82 -0.64
N LEU A 57 40.08 -22.16 0.52
CA LEU A 57 41.25 -21.88 1.36
C LEU A 57 41.89 -23.18 1.85
N ILE A 58 41.08 -24.14 2.31
CA ILE A 58 41.57 -25.45 2.78
C ILE A 58 42.30 -26.19 1.65
N THR A 59 41.69 -26.24 0.46
CA THR A 59 42.27 -26.92 -0.71
C THR A 59 43.60 -26.28 -1.12
N GLN A 60 43.64 -24.94 -1.18
CA GLN A 60 44.86 -24.19 -1.51
C GLN A 60 45.99 -24.46 -0.49
N THR A 61 45.68 -24.44 0.81
CA THR A 61 46.65 -24.73 1.87
C THR A 61 47.20 -26.15 1.77
N VAL A 62 46.34 -27.15 1.51
CA VAL A 62 46.78 -28.54 1.34
C VAL A 62 47.71 -28.68 0.15
N ILE A 63 47.40 -28.06 -0.99
CA ILE A 63 48.27 -28.10 -2.18
C ILE A 63 49.66 -27.52 -1.87
N VAL A 64 49.71 -26.38 -1.17
CA VAL A 64 50.98 -25.76 -0.76
C VAL A 64 51.77 -26.65 0.19
N LEU A 65 51.11 -27.25 1.18
CA LEU A 65 51.74 -28.17 2.13
C LEU A 65 52.30 -29.41 1.44
N VAL A 66 51.55 -30.00 0.51
CA VAL A 66 52.00 -31.14 -0.30
C VAL A 66 53.21 -30.75 -1.15
N TRP A 67 53.20 -29.58 -1.79
CA TRP A 67 54.32 -29.09 -2.59
C TRP A 67 55.60 -28.93 -1.76
N ILE A 68 55.49 -28.29 -0.60
CA ILE A 68 56.61 -28.13 0.34
C ILE A 68 57.10 -29.50 0.80
N GLY A 69 56.18 -30.40 1.20
CA GLY A 69 56.50 -31.74 1.67
C GLY A 69 57.26 -32.57 0.62
N LEU A 70 56.81 -32.54 -0.64
CA LEU A 70 57.47 -33.26 -1.75
C LEU A 70 58.89 -32.71 -2.01
N ASN A 71 59.08 -31.39 -2.00
CA ASN A 71 60.40 -30.79 -2.23
C ASN A 71 61.35 -31.00 -1.04
N VAL A 72 60.86 -30.92 0.20
CA VAL A 72 61.67 -31.15 1.40
C VAL A 72 62.04 -32.63 1.57
N SER A 73 61.17 -33.56 1.16
CA SER A 73 61.43 -35.02 1.23
C SER A 73 62.58 -35.48 0.33
N GLY A 74 63.10 -34.62 -0.54
CA GLY A 74 64.25 -34.93 -1.41
C GLY A 74 63.93 -35.87 -2.57
N LEU A 75 62.67 -36.31 -2.73
CA LEU A 75 62.22 -37.12 -3.87
C LEU A 75 62.38 -36.39 -5.20
N THR A 76 62.29 -35.06 -5.18
CA THR A 76 62.35 -34.20 -6.35
C THR A 76 63.01 -32.88 -5.96
N ARG A 77 64.18 -32.57 -6.54
CA ARG A 77 64.95 -31.35 -6.26
C ARG A 77 64.62 -30.22 -7.23
N PHE A 78 63.33 -30.01 -7.49
CA PHE A 78 62.85 -29.01 -8.43
C PHE A 78 62.79 -27.60 -7.82
N ASP A 79 62.55 -27.47 -6.50
CA ASP A 79 62.46 -26.17 -5.81
C ASP A 79 63.11 -26.22 -4.42
N VAL A 80 64.44 -26.02 -4.36
CA VAL A 80 65.21 -26.00 -3.10
C VAL A 80 64.96 -24.70 -2.35
N TYR A 81 64.98 -24.73 -1.01
CA TYR A 81 64.87 -23.55 -0.15
C TYR A 81 65.77 -22.41 -0.68
N PRO A 82 65.24 -21.21 -1.00
CA PRO A 82 63.98 -20.60 -0.54
C PRO A 82 62.79 -20.63 -1.55
N PHE A 83 62.44 -21.79 -2.12
CA PHE A 83 61.22 -22.03 -2.91
C PHE A 83 60.89 -20.94 -3.96
N ILE A 84 61.82 -20.68 -4.87
CA ILE A 84 61.71 -19.58 -5.84
C ILE A 84 60.54 -19.78 -6.80
N LEU A 85 60.24 -21.02 -7.20
CA LEU A 85 59.17 -21.30 -8.15
C LEU A 85 57.79 -21.11 -7.51
N LEU A 86 57.63 -21.55 -6.26
CA LEU A 86 56.41 -21.29 -5.49
C LEU A 86 56.19 -19.79 -5.31
N ASN A 87 57.23 -19.05 -4.94
CA ASN A 87 57.14 -17.61 -4.77
C ASN A 87 56.80 -16.89 -6.08
N LEU A 88 57.39 -17.31 -7.20
CA LEU A 88 57.10 -16.78 -8.52
C LEU A 88 55.65 -17.07 -8.94
N ALA A 89 55.15 -18.28 -8.67
CA ALA A 89 53.78 -18.67 -8.95
C ALA A 89 52.77 -17.83 -8.16
N PHE A 90 53.00 -17.62 -6.86
CA PHE A 90 52.16 -16.74 -6.03
C PHE A 90 52.22 -15.28 -6.48
N SER A 91 53.39 -14.78 -6.86
CA SER A 91 53.55 -13.42 -7.37
C SER A 91 52.76 -13.23 -8.68
N LEU A 92 52.84 -14.20 -9.59
CA LEU A 92 52.06 -14.20 -10.82
C LEU A 92 50.55 -14.32 -10.54
N GLN A 93 50.15 -15.19 -9.60
CA GLN A 93 48.77 -15.36 -9.18
C GLN A 93 48.18 -14.03 -8.68
N ALA A 94 48.90 -13.31 -7.82
CA ALA A 94 48.48 -11.99 -7.33
C ALA A 94 48.41 -10.95 -8.45
N ALA A 95 49.42 -10.91 -9.33
CA ALA A 95 49.49 -9.97 -10.43
C ALA A 95 48.33 -10.13 -11.43
N TYR A 96 47.89 -11.36 -11.71
CA TYR A 96 46.74 -11.62 -12.58
C TYR A 96 45.39 -11.52 -11.85
N ALA A 97 45.36 -11.77 -10.54
CA ALA A 97 44.15 -11.62 -9.74
C ALA A 97 43.70 -10.15 -9.66
N ALA A 98 44.62 -9.19 -9.47
CA ALA A 98 44.29 -7.77 -9.35
C ALA A 98 43.43 -7.21 -10.51
N PRO A 99 43.81 -7.35 -11.80
CA PRO A 99 43.00 -6.88 -12.91
C PRO A 99 41.70 -7.67 -13.08
N LEU A 100 41.68 -8.98 -12.80
CA LEU A 100 40.45 -9.77 -12.82
C LEU A 100 39.45 -9.32 -11.74
N ILE A 101 39.94 -9.04 -10.54
CA ILE A 101 39.13 -8.51 -9.44
C ILE A 101 38.60 -7.13 -9.82
N LEU A 102 39.42 -6.26 -10.41
CA LEU A 102 38.98 -4.94 -10.86
C LEU A 102 37.88 -5.03 -11.93
N LEU A 103 38.01 -5.96 -12.88
CA LEU A 103 36.97 -6.24 -13.88
C LEU A 103 35.69 -6.78 -13.23
N ALA A 104 35.82 -7.67 -12.24
CA ALA A 104 34.67 -8.18 -11.50
C ALA A 104 33.98 -7.07 -10.69
N GLN A 105 34.75 -6.17 -10.08
CA GLN A 105 34.25 -5.04 -9.30
C GLN A 105 33.56 -3.99 -10.16
N THR A 106 34.14 -3.58 -11.28
CA THR A 106 33.49 -2.64 -12.22
C THR A 106 32.16 -3.21 -12.71
N ARG A 107 32.12 -4.50 -13.04
CA ARG A 107 30.89 -5.19 -13.44
C ARG A 107 29.86 -5.30 -12.32
N GLN A 108 30.31 -5.50 -11.08
CA GLN A 108 29.41 -5.52 -9.93
C GLN A 108 28.81 -4.12 -9.70
N ALA A 109 29.62 -3.07 -9.78
CA ALA A 109 29.17 -1.69 -9.64
C ALA A 109 28.15 -1.28 -10.71
N ASP A 110 28.32 -1.72 -11.96
CA ASP A 110 27.35 -1.47 -13.03
C ASP A 110 25.99 -2.10 -12.75
N ARG A 111 25.96 -3.34 -12.20
CA ARG A 111 24.72 -4.00 -11.78
C ARG A 111 24.08 -3.31 -10.60
N ASP A 112 24.87 -3.00 -9.58
CA ASP A 112 24.38 -2.35 -8.37
C ASP A 112 23.77 -0.98 -8.71
N LYS A 113 24.36 -0.25 -9.67
CA LYS A 113 23.81 1.00 -10.20
C LYS A 113 22.47 0.78 -10.90
N ALA A 114 22.37 -0.20 -11.80
CA ALA A 114 21.12 -0.49 -12.50
C ALA A 114 19.99 -0.89 -11.54
N HIS A 115 20.29 -1.69 -10.52
CA HIS A 115 19.34 -2.02 -9.46
C HIS A 115 18.92 -0.80 -8.64
N ALA A 116 19.88 0.07 -8.29
CA ALA A 116 19.59 1.30 -7.56
C ALA A 116 18.68 2.25 -8.36
N ASP A 117 18.91 2.39 -9.66
CA ASP A 117 18.09 3.22 -10.56
C ASP A 117 16.65 2.67 -10.67
N ALA A 118 16.50 1.35 -10.83
CA ALA A 118 15.19 0.69 -10.85
C ALA A 118 14.41 0.89 -9.53
N ASP A 119 15.11 0.75 -8.40
CA ASP A 119 14.54 0.97 -7.07
C ASP A 119 14.16 2.42 -6.82
N ALA A 120 14.92 3.38 -7.36
CA ALA A 120 14.59 4.80 -7.27
C ALA A 120 13.29 5.09 -8.06
N GLN A 121 13.19 4.63 -9.30
CA GLN A 121 11.98 4.80 -10.12
C GLN A 121 10.76 4.13 -9.49
N HIS A 122 10.93 2.94 -8.91
CA HIS A 122 9.85 2.26 -8.21
C HIS A 122 9.35 3.07 -7.01
N ARG A 123 10.27 3.63 -6.22
CA ARG A 123 9.95 4.49 -5.07
C ARG A 123 9.22 5.76 -5.49
N GLU A 124 9.65 6.42 -6.57
CA GLU A 124 8.97 7.60 -7.11
C GLU A 124 7.54 7.28 -7.58
N ALA A 125 7.36 6.18 -8.32
CA ALA A 125 6.04 5.75 -8.76
C ALA A 125 5.10 5.41 -7.59
N LEU A 126 5.64 4.77 -6.55
CA LEU A 126 4.88 4.49 -5.33
C LEU A 126 4.48 5.78 -4.60
N ALA A 127 5.37 6.76 -4.52
CA ALA A 127 5.09 8.05 -3.91
C ALA A 127 3.96 8.79 -4.67
N GLN A 128 4.03 8.85 -6.00
CA GLN A 128 2.98 9.46 -6.82
C GLN A 128 1.63 8.74 -6.66
N ALA A 129 1.63 7.41 -6.65
CA ALA A 129 0.41 6.64 -6.41
C ALA A 129 -0.18 6.88 -5.00
N SER A 130 0.67 7.06 -4.00
CA SER A 130 0.23 7.39 -2.63
C SER A 130 -0.39 8.79 -2.56
N GLU A 131 0.19 9.78 -3.24
CA GLU A 131 -0.32 11.13 -3.31
C GLU A 131 -1.70 11.17 -3.99
N GLN A 132 -1.85 10.44 -5.10
CA GLN A 132 -3.15 10.30 -5.77
C GLN A 132 -4.22 9.68 -4.86
N ARG A 133 -3.86 8.65 -4.09
CA ARG A 133 -4.78 8.02 -3.14
C ARG A 133 -5.18 8.98 -2.02
N LEU A 134 -4.24 9.78 -1.52
CA LEU A 134 -4.53 10.81 -0.52
C LEU A 134 -5.45 11.90 -1.08
N ALA A 135 -5.22 12.36 -2.31
CA ALA A 135 -6.08 13.33 -2.98
C ALA A 135 -7.51 12.80 -3.19
N VAL A 136 -7.66 11.54 -3.59
CA VAL A 136 -8.96 10.88 -3.70
C VAL A 136 -9.63 10.73 -2.34
N ALA A 137 -8.89 10.32 -1.31
CA ALA A 137 -9.42 10.22 0.06
C ALA A 137 -9.88 11.57 0.61
N ALA A 138 -9.16 12.66 0.32
CA ALA A 138 -9.56 14.02 0.69
C ALA A 138 -10.91 14.40 0.06
N ARG A 139 -11.09 14.16 -1.24
CA ARG A 139 -12.37 14.39 -1.94
C ARG A 139 -13.50 13.57 -1.36
N HIS A 140 -13.26 12.30 -1.05
CA HIS A 140 -14.27 11.47 -0.38
C HIS A 140 -14.65 12.01 1.00
N THR A 141 -13.67 12.54 1.74
CA THR A 141 -13.93 13.15 3.05
C THR A 141 -14.79 14.39 2.91
N GLU A 142 -14.54 15.24 1.91
CA GLU A 142 -15.38 16.41 1.59
C GLU A 142 -16.82 15.99 1.27
N GLN A 143 -17.00 14.96 0.45
CA GLN A 143 -18.33 14.42 0.12
C GLN A 143 -19.07 13.87 1.36
N LEU A 144 -18.36 13.19 2.27
CA LEU A 144 -18.95 12.68 3.51
C LEU A 144 -19.44 13.83 4.40
N VAL A 145 -18.67 14.93 4.49
CA VAL A 145 -19.07 16.13 5.24
C VAL A 145 -20.32 16.75 4.61
N GLU A 146 -20.38 16.87 3.28
CA GLU A 146 -21.56 17.40 2.59
C GLU A 146 -22.81 16.53 2.84
N LEU A 147 -22.68 15.19 2.78
CA LEU A 147 -23.78 14.27 3.06
C LEU A 147 -24.26 14.37 4.51
N LEU A 148 -23.34 14.52 5.48
CA LEU A 148 -23.67 14.75 6.88
C LEU A 148 -24.43 16.05 7.08
N GLU A 149 -24.03 17.12 6.40
CA GLU A 149 -24.71 18.41 6.46
C GLU A 149 -26.14 18.31 5.90
N ARG A 150 -26.31 17.69 4.73
CA ARG A 150 -27.65 17.44 4.16
C ARG A 150 -28.53 16.58 5.06
N ASN A 151 -27.97 15.55 5.69
CA ASN A 151 -28.72 14.71 6.62
C ASN A 151 -29.18 15.51 7.86
N THR A 152 -28.32 16.40 8.35
CA THR A 152 -28.64 17.31 9.45
C THR A 152 -29.76 18.27 9.05
N GLN A 153 -29.71 18.84 7.85
CA GLN A 153 -30.77 19.71 7.32
C GLN A 153 -32.11 18.98 7.16
N LEU A 154 -32.10 17.76 6.63
CA LEU A 154 -33.30 16.93 6.52
C LEU A 154 -33.90 16.61 7.90
N THR A 155 -33.04 16.36 8.89
CA THR A 155 -33.48 16.12 10.27
C THR A 155 -34.13 17.36 10.87
N GLU A 156 -33.55 18.55 10.67
CA GLU A 156 -34.14 19.81 11.17
C GLU A 156 -35.44 20.15 10.44
N LEU A 157 -35.52 19.95 9.12
CA LEU A 157 -36.75 20.15 8.35
C LEU A 157 -37.86 19.20 8.85
N THR A 158 -37.52 17.94 9.11
CA THR A 158 -38.46 16.97 9.69
C THR A 158 -38.93 17.44 11.08
N ARG A 159 -38.02 17.97 11.91
CA ARG A 159 -38.34 18.53 13.23
C ARG A 159 -39.30 19.72 13.11
N GLN A 160 -39.04 20.65 12.19
CA GLN A 160 -39.90 21.81 11.92
C GLN A 160 -41.29 21.40 11.43
N MET A 161 -41.37 20.47 10.48
CA MET A 161 -42.65 19.94 10.01
C MET A 161 -43.46 19.31 11.15
N SER A 162 -42.81 18.53 12.01
CA SER A 162 -43.47 17.95 13.19
C SER A 162 -43.99 19.03 14.15
N GLN A 163 -43.22 20.09 14.41
CA GLN A 163 -43.65 21.19 15.27
C GLN A 163 -44.87 21.92 14.68
N HIS A 164 -44.85 22.20 13.38
CA HIS A 164 -45.95 22.88 12.71
C HIS A 164 -47.24 22.03 12.69
N ILE A 165 -47.12 20.72 12.47
CA ILE A 165 -48.27 19.80 12.59
C ILE A 165 -48.84 19.82 14.01
N GLN A 166 -47.99 19.85 15.05
CA GLN A 166 -48.45 19.93 16.44
C GLN A 166 -49.16 21.26 16.73
N GLU A 167 -48.61 22.39 16.27
CA GLU A 167 -49.27 23.70 16.38
C GLU A 167 -50.64 23.72 15.69
N LEU A 168 -50.71 23.28 14.44
CA LEU A 168 -51.97 23.19 13.70
C LEU A 168 -52.98 22.27 14.41
N THR A 169 -52.51 21.16 14.97
CA THR A 169 -53.36 20.23 15.72
C THR A 169 -53.91 20.87 16.99
N LEU A 170 -53.07 21.61 17.74
CA LEU A 170 -53.48 22.35 18.93
C LEU A 170 -54.45 23.49 18.59
N GLU A 171 -54.22 24.21 17.49
CA GLU A 171 -55.11 25.28 17.03
C GLU A 171 -56.48 24.73 16.61
N ILE A 172 -56.52 23.62 15.87
CA ILE A 172 -57.76 22.93 15.50
C ILE A 172 -58.49 22.45 16.76
N HIS A 173 -57.79 21.77 17.67
CA HIS A 173 -58.39 21.29 18.92
C HIS A 173 -58.97 22.44 19.76
N GLY A 174 -58.24 23.56 19.85
CA GLY A 174 -58.69 24.77 20.52
C GLY A 174 -59.91 25.43 19.86
N ARG A 175 -59.96 25.50 18.52
CA ARG A 175 -61.14 26.01 17.79
C ARG A 175 -62.36 25.13 17.98
N VAL A 176 -62.21 23.80 17.91
CA VAL A 176 -63.31 22.85 18.13
C VAL A 176 -63.90 22.99 19.52
N LEU A 177 -63.06 23.05 20.56
CA LEU A 177 -63.52 23.27 21.94
C LEU A 177 -64.23 24.61 22.13
N ARG A 178 -63.84 25.65 21.37
CA ARG A 178 -64.47 26.97 21.43
C ARG A 178 -65.81 27.01 20.70
N ASP A 179 -65.93 26.34 19.55
CA ASP A 179 -67.20 26.17 18.85
C ASP A 179 -68.20 25.35 19.68
N ASP A 180 -67.75 24.30 20.38
CA ASP A 180 -68.59 23.54 21.31
C ASP A 180 -69.07 24.41 22.49
N ALA A 181 -68.20 25.24 23.08
CA ALA A 181 -68.58 26.19 24.13
C ALA A 181 -69.53 27.30 23.65
N THR A 182 -69.48 27.64 22.37
CA THR A 182 -70.38 28.64 21.76
C THR A 182 -71.73 28.02 21.37
N SER A 183 -71.77 26.71 21.05
CA SER A 183 -73.01 25.95 20.83
C SER A 183 -73.74 25.57 22.13
N SER A 184 -73.02 25.51 23.26
CA SER A 184 -73.56 25.22 24.60
C SER A 184 -73.90 26.48 25.40
N GLY A 185 -74.25 27.58 24.72
CA GLY A 185 -74.95 28.71 25.34
C GLY A 185 -76.41 28.36 25.57
N LEU A 186 -76.79 28.02 26.81
CA LEU A 186 -78.20 27.96 27.22
C LEU A 186 -78.86 29.35 27.03
N PRO A 187 -80.01 29.46 26.32
CA PRO A 187 -80.94 30.55 26.49
C PRO A 187 -81.90 30.20 27.65
N GLY A 188 -81.85 30.99 28.73
CA GLY A 188 -82.81 30.93 29.84
C GLY A 188 -82.91 32.30 30.50
N THR A 189 -83.61 33.23 29.85
CA THR A 189 -84.93 33.76 30.26
C THR A 189 -84.80 35.01 31.12
N SER A 190 -85.16 36.13 30.49
CA SER A 190 -85.60 37.36 31.13
C SER A 190 -86.71 37.09 32.14
N GLU A 191 -86.48 37.43 33.40
CA GLU A 191 -87.55 37.72 34.34
C GLU A 191 -87.17 38.94 35.17
N GLN A 192 -87.84 40.06 34.87
CA GLN A 192 -88.02 41.22 35.73
C GLN A 192 -89.49 41.61 35.50
N PRO A 193 -90.32 41.88 36.52
CA PRO A 193 -90.01 42.78 37.64
C PRO A 193 -90.57 42.34 39.02
N ASP A 194 -90.11 42.96 40.11
CA ASP A 194 -91.02 43.66 41.02
C ASP A 194 -90.27 44.57 42.01
N GLN A 195 -90.88 45.72 42.26
CA GLN A 195 -90.52 46.72 43.25
C GLN A 195 -90.99 46.28 44.64
N GLU A 196 -90.17 46.47 45.66
CA GLU A 196 -90.47 46.83 47.06
C GLU A 196 -89.21 46.47 47.85
N GLY A 197 -88.52 47.38 48.52
CA GLY A 197 -89.02 48.29 49.54
C GLY A 197 -88.13 48.07 50.77
N GLU A 198 -87.77 49.18 51.42
CA GLU A 198 -87.18 49.23 52.77
C GLU A 198 -85.78 48.62 52.99
N GLU A 199 -84.96 49.03 53.95
CA GLU A 199 -84.82 50.21 54.80
C GLU A 199 -83.64 49.83 55.74
N LYS A 200 -82.83 50.82 56.11
CA LYS A 200 -82.08 50.89 57.39
C LYS A 200 -80.82 50.02 57.62
N ARG A 201 -79.76 50.83 57.86
CA ARG A 201 -78.68 50.74 58.85
C ARG A 201 -77.34 50.19 58.40
#